data_AF-A0A127PRM8-F1
#
_entry.id   AF-A0A127PRM8-F1
#
_cell.length_a   1.000
_cell.length_b   1.000
_cell.length_c   1.000
_cell.angle_alpha   90.00
_cell.angle_beta   90.00
_cell.angle_gamma   90.00
#
_symmetry.space_group_name_H-M   'P 1'
#
loop_
_entity.id
_entity.type
_entity.pdbx_description
1 polymer ?
#
loop_
_entity_poly.entity_id
_entity_poly.type
_entity_poly.pdbx_seq_one_letter_code
_entity_poly.pdbx_strand_id
1 'polypeptide(L)'
;MILAGCVMQPPQSSMRSSYTPPPRSSAPVQQEAPVSLSESLDPSEQIVDMPPQSGGRKNGELSDLVERMARKNACTPATGATLIAKTSGAETYQVSCQDGQQQIYKCELRQCRMMN
;
A
#
# COMPACT_ATOMS: atom_id res chain seq x y z
N MET A 1 -27.67 -52.36 0.37
CA MET A 1 -28.10 -51.66 1.61
C MET A 1 -27.33 -50.34 1.63
N ILE A 2 -27.94 -49.21 1.21
CA ILE A 2 -28.71 -48.26 2.05
C ILE A 2 -27.73 -47.49 2.98
N LEU A 3 -27.59 -46.15 3.01
CA LEU A 3 -28.50 -45.04 2.70
C LEU A 3 -27.77 -43.67 2.80
N ALA A 4 -28.36 -42.64 2.17
CA ALA A 4 -28.42 -41.21 2.57
C ALA A 4 -27.13 -40.35 2.55
N GLY A 5 -27.11 -39.11 2.05
CA GLY A 5 -28.19 -38.15 1.76
C GLY A 5 -27.99 -36.85 2.58
N CYS A 6 -28.38 -35.71 2.00
CA CYS A 6 -28.36 -34.31 2.48
C CYS A 6 -27.03 -33.55 2.18
N VAL A 7 -27.02 -32.33 1.63
CA VAL A 7 -27.79 -31.14 2.04
C VAL A 7 -28.15 -30.23 0.85
N MET A 8 -29.33 -29.62 1.00
CA MET A 8 -30.06 -28.69 0.14
C MET A 8 -29.74 -27.23 0.49
N GLN A 9 -29.55 -26.33 -0.50
CA GLN A 9 -29.73 -24.88 -0.25
C GLN A 9 -30.00 -24.06 -1.54
N PRO A 10 -31.20 -23.47 -1.68
CA PRO A 10 -31.44 -22.25 -2.47
C PRO A 10 -32.01 -21.13 -1.56
N PRO A 11 -32.45 -19.97 -2.07
CA PRO A 11 -31.81 -19.00 -2.99
C PRO A 11 -31.67 -17.62 -2.30
N GLN A 12 -30.65 -16.82 -2.62
CA GLN A 12 -30.62 -15.41 -2.17
C GLN A 12 -31.34 -14.54 -3.20
N SER A 13 -32.61 -14.31 -2.90
CA SER A 13 -33.56 -13.48 -3.63
C SER A 13 -33.16 -12.01 -3.66
N SER A 14 -33.12 -11.45 -4.86
CA SER A 14 -33.06 -10.01 -5.15
C SER A 14 -34.09 -9.23 -4.33
N MET A 15 -33.64 -8.53 -3.27
CA MET A 15 -34.43 -7.46 -2.67
C MET A 15 -34.35 -6.21 -3.56
N ARG A 16 -35.29 -6.15 -4.50
CA ARG A 16 -35.70 -4.95 -5.20
C ARG A 16 -36.75 -4.25 -4.32
N SER A 17 -36.32 -3.32 -3.48
CA SER A 17 -37.24 -2.55 -2.64
C SER A 17 -37.41 -1.13 -3.19
N SER A 18 -38.57 -0.95 -3.81
CA SER A 18 -39.12 0.28 -4.34
C SER A 18 -39.40 1.27 -3.22
N TYR A 19 -38.90 2.50 -3.32
CA TYR A 19 -39.50 3.62 -2.58
C TYR A 19 -39.58 4.88 -3.45
N THR A 20 -40.81 5.31 -3.64
CA THR A 20 -41.25 6.54 -4.29
C THR A 20 -41.05 7.73 -3.33
N PRO A 21 -40.51 8.87 -3.77
CA PRO A 21 -40.40 10.06 -2.91
C PRO A 21 -41.70 10.88 -2.86
N PRO A 22 -42.02 11.54 -1.72
CA PRO A 22 -43.15 12.45 -1.57
C PRO A 22 -42.89 13.86 -2.20
N PRO A 23 -43.96 14.67 -2.42
CA PRO A 23 -43.87 15.92 -3.16
C PRO A 23 -43.28 17.10 -2.37
N ARG A 24 -42.70 18.01 -3.16
CA ARG A 24 -41.94 19.21 -2.80
C ARG A 24 -42.84 20.28 -2.15
N SER A 25 -42.50 20.71 -0.93
CA SER A 25 -43.08 21.89 -0.28
C SER A 25 -42.19 23.11 -0.52
N SER A 26 -42.82 24.25 -0.79
CA SER A 26 -42.22 25.45 -1.38
C SER A 26 -41.86 26.53 -0.34
N ALA A 27 -40.67 27.13 -0.55
CA ALA A 27 -40.27 28.51 -0.20
C ALA A 27 -40.05 28.88 1.30
N PRO A 28 -39.29 29.96 1.65
CA PRO A 28 -38.65 30.98 0.80
C PRO A 28 -37.14 31.21 1.02
N VAL A 29 -36.59 31.93 0.05
CA VAL A 29 -35.24 32.51 -0.06
C VAL A 29 -35.01 33.54 1.05
N GLN A 30 -33.83 33.50 1.68
CA GLN A 30 -33.16 34.70 2.17
C GLN A 30 -31.63 34.52 2.02
N GLN A 31 -31.06 35.50 1.32
CA GLN A 31 -29.71 35.56 0.80
C GLN A 31 -28.79 36.22 1.83
N GLU A 32 -27.70 35.57 2.22
CA GLU A 32 -26.61 36.22 2.94
C GLU A 32 -25.26 35.62 2.49
N ALA A 33 -24.53 36.43 1.70
CA ALA A 33 -23.09 36.38 1.37
C ALA A 33 -22.46 35.08 0.80
N PRO A 34 -21.73 35.14 -0.33
CA PRO A 34 -20.83 34.06 -0.71
C PRO A 34 -19.62 34.05 0.22
N VAL A 35 -19.71 33.35 1.36
CA VAL A 35 -18.50 32.94 2.07
C VAL A 35 -17.93 31.76 1.29
N SER A 36 -16.80 32.02 0.64
CA SER A 36 -16.09 31.06 -0.17
C SER A 36 -15.68 29.87 0.69
N LEU A 37 -16.02 28.66 0.21
CA LEU A 37 -15.59 27.40 0.78
C LEU A 37 -14.07 27.38 0.96
N SER A 38 -13.63 27.18 2.20
CA SER A 38 -12.43 26.39 2.48
C SER A 38 -12.57 25.76 3.86
N GLU A 39 -13.74 25.16 4.10
CA GLU A 39 -13.88 24.08 5.06
C GLU A 39 -13.41 22.80 4.34
N SER A 40 -12.10 22.67 4.22
CA SER A 40 -11.50 21.38 3.93
C SER A 40 -11.01 20.87 5.26
N LEU A 41 -11.80 19.96 5.83
CA LEU A 41 -11.40 19.03 6.87
C LEU A 41 -9.93 18.67 6.63
N ASP A 42 -9.03 19.11 7.51
CA ASP A 42 -7.68 18.56 7.63
C ASP A 42 -7.88 17.06 7.84
N PRO A 43 -7.66 16.18 6.82
CA PRO A 43 -7.51 14.79 7.14
C PRO A 43 -6.32 14.74 8.07
N SER A 44 -6.45 14.04 9.20
CA SER A 44 -5.33 13.78 10.09
C SER A 44 -4.16 13.25 9.26
N GLU A 45 -3.28 14.17 8.90
CA GLU A 45 -1.97 13.92 8.39
C GLU A 45 -1.21 13.36 9.58
N GLN A 46 -1.47 12.08 9.85
CA GLN A 46 -0.46 11.20 10.42
C GLN A 46 0.61 11.06 9.33
N ILE A 47 1.30 12.17 9.04
CA ILE A 47 2.60 12.15 8.41
C ILE A 47 3.43 11.41 9.45
N VAL A 48 3.54 10.11 9.26
CA VAL A 48 4.67 9.37 9.82
C VAL A 48 5.87 10.10 9.25
N ASP A 49 6.50 10.91 10.10
CA ASP A 49 7.77 11.58 9.83
C ASP A 49 8.76 10.49 9.44
N MET A 50 8.81 10.19 8.15
CA MET A 50 9.82 9.34 7.58
C MET A 50 10.92 10.32 7.20
N PRO A 51 12.01 10.42 8.00
CA PRO A 51 13.03 11.42 7.78
C PRO A 51 13.53 11.28 6.33
N PRO A 52 13.68 12.38 5.58
CA PRO A 52 14.21 12.34 4.23
C PRO A 52 15.56 11.62 4.30
N GLN A 53 15.64 10.45 3.69
CA GLN A 53 16.86 9.64 3.63
C GLN A 53 17.87 10.46 2.83
N SER A 54 18.65 11.27 3.56
CA SER A 54 19.65 12.20 3.04
C SER A 54 20.38 11.63 1.82
N GLY A 55 20.29 12.34 0.70
CA GLY A 55 20.68 11.90 -0.65
C GLY A 55 22.18 11.69 -0.85
N GLY A 56 22.73 10.65 -0.24
CA GLY A 56 23.93 9.96 -0.68
C GLY A 56 23.57 8.49 -0.87
N ARG A 57 24.25 7.77 -1.77
CA ARG A 57 24.17 6.29 -1.80
C ARG A 57 24.62 5.77 -0.45
N LYS A 58 23.69 5.58 0.48
CA LYS A 58 23.94 4.96 1.77
C LYS A 58 24.03 3.48 1.47
N ASN A 59 25.23 3.00 1.21
CA ASN A 59 25.47 1.57 1.23
C ASN A 59 25.25 1.15 2.68
N GLY A 60 24.16 0.43 2.96
CA GLY A 60 23.86 -0.08 4.29
C GLY A 60 24.81 -1.21 4.65
N GLU A 61 24.77 -1.67 5.91
CA GLU A 61 25.71 -2.69 6.40
C GLU A 61 25.57 -4.03 5.67
N LEU A 62 24.39 -4.29 5.10
CA LEU A 62 24.04 -5.51 4.40
C LEU A 62 23.94 -5.34 2.88
N SER A 63 24.40 -4.21 2.33
CA SER A 63 24.40 -3.97 0.87
C SER A 63 25.11 -5.09 0.09
N ASP A 64 26.29 -5.54 0.52
CA ASP A 64 27.01 -6.64 -0.15
C ASP A 64 26.29 -7.99 -0.09
N LEU A 65 25.55 -8.22 1.00
CA LEU A 65 24.74 -9.43 1.13
C LEU A 65 23.55 -9.37 0.16
N VAL A 66 22.87 -8.22 0.11
CA VAL A 66 21.74 -7.99 -0.80
C VAL A 66 22.16 -8.11 -2.26
N GLU A 67 23.30 -7.56 -2.66
CA GLU A 67 23.80 -7.72 -4.03
C GLU A 67 24.08 -9.18 -4.39
N ARG A 68 24.65 -9.96 -3.47
CA ARG A 68 24.86 -11.40 -3.67
C ARG A 68 23.54 -12.15 -3.76
N MET A 69 22.53 -11.77 -2.98
CA MET A 69 21.20 -12.39 -3.07
C MET A 69 20.49 -12.02 -4.37
N ALA A 70 20.59 -10.77 -4.82
CA ALA A 70 20.05 -10.33 -6.11
C ALA A 70 20.62 -11.18 -7.24
N ARG A 71 21.94 -11.37 -7.28
CA ARG A 71 22.59 -12.23 -8.29
C ARG A 71 22.09 -13.67 -8.25
N LYS A 72 21.80 -14.22 -7.06
CA LYS A 72 21.20 -15.56 -6.89
C LYS A 72 19.75 -15.61 -7.38
N ASN A 73 19.01 -14.50 -7.29
CA ASN A 73 17.63 -14.36 -7.78
C ASN A 73 17.57 -13.79 -9.20
N ALA A 74 18.53 -14.17 -10.06
CA ALA A 74 18.62 -13.77 -11.47
C ALA A 74 18.64 -12.24 -11.72
N CYS A 75 18.94 -11.43 -10.70
CA CYS A 75 19.09 -9.98 -10.82
C CYS A 75 20.58 -9.60 -10.80
N THR A 76 21.12 -9.23 -11.96
CA THR A 76 22.44 -8.61 -12.02
C THR A 76 22.29 -7.12 -11.70
N PRO A 77 22.83 -6.60 -10.58
CA PRO A 77 22.68 -5.20 -10.22
C PRO A 77 23.32 -4.30 -11.29
N ALA A 78 22.52 -3.43 -11.91
CA ALA A 78 22.99 -2.36 -12.80
C ALA A 78 23.67 -1.24 -12.00
N THR A 79 23.11 -0.99 -10.82
CA THR A 79 23.67 -0.12 -9.78
C THR A 79 23.66 -0.91 -8.48
N GLY A 80 24.67 -0.72 -7.63
CA GLY A 80 24.75 -1.42 -6.34
C GLY A 80 23.49 -1.24 -5.48
N ALA A 81 23.36 -2.09 -4.45
CA ALA A 81 22.19 -2.10 -3.58
C ALA A 81 22.04 -0.76 -2.84
N THR A 82 20.90 -0.10 -3.05
CA THR A 82 20.60 1.21 -2.46
C THR A 82 19.76 1.02 -1.21
N LEU A 83 20.21 1.52 -0.07
CA LEU A 83 19.42 1.54 1.16
C LEU A 83 18.28 2.57 1.01
N ILE A 84 17.04 2.11 1.08
CA ILE A 84 15.84 2.94 0.96
C ILE A 84 15.15 3.19 2.30
N ALA A 85 15.39 2.32 3.29
CA ALA A 85 14.94 2.53 4.66
C ALA A 85 15.88 1.84 5.65
N LYS A 86 16.07 2.45 6.82
CA LYS A 86 16.80 1.85 7.94
C LYS A 86 16.08 2.18 9.24
N THR A 87 15.76 1.14 10.00
CA THR A 87 15.21 1.20 11.35
C THR A 87 16.19 0.55 12.33
N SER A 88 15.87 0.54 13.62
CA SER A 88 16.72 -0.10 14.65
C SER A 88 16.87 -1.61 14.48
N GLY A 89 15.92 -2.27 13.81
CA GLY A 89 15.89 -3.73 13.64
C GLY A 89 15.88 -4.21 12.18
N ALA A 90 15.72 -3.31 11.22
CA ALA A 90 15.57 -3.65 9.82
C ALA A 90 16.26 -2.65 8.88
N GLU A 91 16.83 -3.16 7.79
CA GLU A 91 17.32 -2.38 6.67
C GLU A 91 16.60 -2.84 5.40
N THR A 92 16.00 -1.91 4.66
CA THR A 92 15.35 -2.19 3.38
C THR A 92 16.20 -1.61 2.26
N TYR A 93 16.48 -2.44 1.27
CA TYR A 93 17.32 -2.16 0.13
C TYR A 93 16.53 -2.32 -1.16
N GLN A 94 16.88 -1.52 -2.15
CA GLN A 94 16.43 -1.62 -3.52
C GLN A 94 17.61 -1.97 -4.41
N VAL A 95 17.41 -2.96 -5.29
CA VAL A 95 18.38 -3.34 -6.31
C VAL A 95 17.75 -3.15 -7.68
N SER A 96 18.34 -2.27 -8.48
CA SER A 96 17.98 -2.10 -9.88
C SER A 96 18.78 -3.08 -10.73
N CYS A 97 18.10 -4.03 -11.37
CA CYS A 97 18.70 -5.05 -12.22
C CYS A 97 19.00 -4.48 -13.61
N GLN A 98 19.96 -5.07 -14.33
CA GLN A 98 20.28 -4.69 -15.72
C GLN A 98 19.12 -4.90 -16.71
N ASP A 99 18.22 -5.83 -16.41
CA ASP A 99 16.99 -6.08 -17.19
C ASP A 99 15.93 -4.97 -17.01
N GLY A 100 16.18 -3.99 -16.11
CA GLY A 100 15.22 -2.95 -15.77
C GLY A 100 14.27 -3.31 -14.64
N GLN A 101 14.26 -4.57 -14.19
CA GLN A 101 13.54 -4.98 -12.99
C GLN A 101 14.12 -4.35 -11.72
N GLN A 102 13.27 -4.18 -10.70
CA GLN A 102 13.68 -3.73 -9.39
C GLN A 102 13.28 -4.77 -8.36
N GLN A 103 14.24 -5.20 -7.55
CA GLN A 103 14.00 -6.12 -6.45
C GLN A 103 14.18 -5.39 -5.13
N ILE A 104 13.22 -5.55 -4.22
CA ILE A 104 13.29 -5.02 -2.87
C ILE A 104 13.74 -6.14 -1.93
N TYR A 105 14.64 -5.81 -1.03
CA TYR A 105 15.14 -6.72 -0.02
C TYR A 105 14.98 -6.08 1.35
N LYS A 106 14.47 -6.84 2.32
CA LYS A 106 14.44 -6.43 3.72
C LYS A 106 15.31 -7.36 4.53
N CYS A 107 16.21 -6.75 5.28
CA CYS A 107 17.15 -7.41 6.15
C CYS A 107 16.80 -7.10 7.59
N GLU A 108 16.34 -8.10 8.34
CA GLU A 108 15.98 -8.01 9.75
C GLU A 108 16.93 -8.89 10.56
N LEU A 109 17.57 -8.34 11.60
CA LEU A 109 18.50 -9.11 12.44
C LEU A 109 19.55 -9.91 11.63
N ARG A 110 20.12 -9.29 10.57
CA ARG A 110 21.06 -9.90 9.61
C ARG A 110 20.48 -11.04 8.74
N GLN A 111 19.17 -11.23 8.74
CA GLN A 111 18.47 -12.13 7.82
C GLN A 111 17.82 -11.31 6.71
N CYS A 112 18.29 -11.48 5.49
CA CYS A 112 17.74 -10.79 4.33
C CYS A 112 16.72 -11.67 3.61
N ARG A 113 15.60 -11.08 3.22
CA ARG A 113 14.56 -11.70 2.38
C ARG A 113 14.18 -10.76 1.24
N MET A 114 13.85 -11.34 0.10
CA MET A 114 13.26 -10.60 -1.02
C MET A 114 11.81 -10.27 -0.67
N MET A 115 11.43 -9.00 -0.83
CA MET A 115 10.05 -8.53 -0.76
C MET A 115 9.58 -8.36 -2.21
N ASN A 116 8.91 -9.38 -2.73
CA ASN A 116 8.31 -9.36 -4.07
C ASN A 116 6.88 -8.83 -4.00
#